data_AF-A0A2L2X853-F1
#
_entry.id   AF-A0A2L2X853-F1
#
_cell.length_a   1.000
_cell.length_b   1.000
_cell.length_c   1.000
_cell.angle_alpha   90.00
_cell.angle_beta   90.00
_cell.angle_gamma   90.00
#
_symmetry.space_group_name_H-M   'P 1'
#
loop_
_entity.id
_entity.type
_entity.pdbx_description
1 polymer ?
#
loop_
_entity_poly.entity_id
_entity_poly.type
_entity_poly.pdbx_seq_one_letter_code
_entity_poly.pdbx_strand_id
1 'polypeptide(L)'
;MKYSLSKLLIKLRAEEPLRKAAARIGISHTYLNMLEKGIDPRSGNAVKPTAGTLQKLSGAYNYPYVKLMEAAGYLDSGSSGANAKTPPVELEKIIRESNVMLDGMLLDDGDKEDILQFVKIAMRAIKKEKG
;
A
#
# COMPACT_ATOMS: atom_id res chain seq x y z
N MET A 1 12.64 -5.61 2.33
CA MET A 1 12.71 -5.88 0.87
C MET A 1 11.29 -6.03 0.33
N LYS A 2 10.90 -5.22 -0.66
CA LYS A 2 9.61 -5.36 -1.36
C LYS A 2 9.74 -6.52 -2.36
N TYR A 3 8.99 -7.60 -2.17
CA TYR A 3 9.00 -8.73 -3.12
C TYR A 3 8.08 -8.39 -4.31
N SER A 4 8.54 -8.67 -5.53
CA SER A 4 7.64 -8.76 -6.68
C SER A 4 6.71 -9.96 -6.51
N LEU A 5 5.47 -9.87 -7.00
CA LEU A 5 4.49 -10.95 -6.92
C LEU A 5 5.08 -12.31 -7.36
N SER A 6 5.88 -12.33 -8.43
CA SER A 6 6.58 -13.51 -8.94
C SER A 6 7.38 -14.25 -7.86
N LYS A 7 8.26 -13.53 -7.15
CA LYS A 7 9.09 -14.10 -6.08
C LYS A 7 8.26 -14.57 -4.89
N LEU A 8 7.20 -13.84 -4.57
CA LEU A 8 6.29 -14.21 -3.49
C LEU A 8 5.57 -15.53 -3.80
N LEU A 9 5.09 -15.71 -5.03
CA LEU A 9 4.40 -16.94 -5.44
C LEU A 9 5.32 -18.15 -5.42
N ILE A 10 6.57 -18.01 -5.88
CA ILE A 10 7.58 -19.09 -5.77
C ILE A 10 7.78 -19.48 -4.31
N LYS A 11 7.88 -18.51 -3.40
CA LYS A 11 8.04 -18.75 -1.96
C LYS A 11 6.82 -19.46 -1.35
N LEU A 12 5.61 -19.05 -1.72
CA LEU A 12 4.36 -19.65 -1.22
C LEU A 12 4.14 -21.07 -1.75
N ARG A 13 4.58 -21.36 -2.99
CA ARG A 13 4.54 -22.70 -3.57
C ARG A 13 5.57 -23.64 -2.94
N ALA A 14 6.72 -23.10 -2.52
CA ALA A 14 7.85 -23.87 -2.01
C ALA A 14 8.21 -25.01 -2.98
N GLU A 15 8.22 -26.26 -2.52
CA GLU A 15 8.54 -27.43 -3.33
C GLU A 15 7.31 -28.09 -3.98
N GLU A 16 6.11 -27.53 -3.81
CA GLU A 16 4.91 -28.10 -4.42
C GLU A 16 5.02 -28.08 -5.96
N PRO A 17 4.75 -29.21 -6.65
CA PRO A 17 4.77 -29.23 -8.10
C PRO A 17 3.78 -28.24 -8.70
N LEU A 18 4.22 -27.49 -9.72
CA LEU A 18 3.46 -26.42 -10.35
C LEU A 18 2.02 -26.83 -10.75
N ARG A 19 1.86 -28.06 -11.29
CA ARG A 19 0.54 -28.58 -11.69
C ARG A 19 -0.39 -28.80 -10.49
N LYS A 20 0.15 -29.28 -9.37
CA LYS A 20 -0.61 -29.53 -8.14
C LYS A 20 -1.03 -28.20 -7.50
N ALA A 21 -0.10 -27.25 -7.40
CA ALA A 21 -0.39 -25.91 -6.92
C ALA A 21 -1.45 -25.21 -7.78
N ALA A 22 -1.32 -25.25 -9.11
CA ALA A 22 -2.28 -24.62 -10.02
C ALA A 22 -3.69 -25.23 -9.91
N ALA A 23 -3.79 -26.56 -9.80
CA ALA A 23 -5.05 -27.24 -9.58
C ALA A 23 -5.71 -26.81 -8.26
N ARG A 24 -4.93 -26.73 -7.18
CA ARG A 24 -5.38 -26.27 -5.86
C ARG A 24 -5.87 -24.81 -5.86
N ILE A 25 -5.23 -23.95 -6.65
CA ILE A 25 -5.63 -22.55 -6.83
C ILE A 25 -6.85 -22.41 -7.76
N GLY A 26 -7.08 -23.38 -8.65
CA GLY A 26 -8.13 -23.30 -9.66
C GLY A 26 -7.77 -22.37 -10.83
N ILE A 27 -6.52 -22.46 -11.29
CA ILE A 27 -5.98 -21.78 -12.49
C ILE A 27 -5.15 -22.76 -13.35
N SER A 28 -4.82 -22.39 -14.59
CA SER A 28 -3.96 -23.23 -15.43
C SER A 28 -2.51 -23.20 -14.95
N HIS A 29 -1.82 -24.34 -15.05
CA HIS A 29 -0.40 -24.45 -14.69
C HIS A 29 0.49 -23.54 -15.54
N THR A 30 0.15 -23.35 -16.82
CA THR A 30 0.83 -22.40 -17.70
C THR A 30 0.68 -20.97 -17.20
N TYR A 31 -0.49 -20.59 -16.70
CA TYR A 31 -0.72 -19.27 -16.13
C TYR A 31 0.03 -19.07 -14.81
N LEU A 32 0.04 -20.08 -13.92
CA LEU A 32 0.85 -20.04 -12.70
C LEU A 32 2.35 -19.89 -13.02
N ASN A 33 2.86 -20.60 -14.03
CA ASN A 33 4.25 -20.43 -14.50
C ASN A 33 4.54 -18.99 -14.94
N MET A 34 3.62 -18.39 -15.70
CA MET A 34 3.76 -17.01 -16.17
C MET A 34 3.74 -16.01 -15.02
N LEU A 35 2.89 -16.23 -14.00
CA LEU A 35 2.87 -15.41 -12.79
C LEU A 35 4.17 -15.52 -11.98
N GLU A 36 4.74 -16.73 -11.85
CA GLU A 36 6.02 -16.96 -11.16
C GLU A 36 7.21 -16.38 -11.92
N LYS A 37 7.15 -16.31 -13.26
CA LYS A 37 8.16 -15.62 -14.08
C LYS A 37 7.97 -14.11 -14.09
N GLY A 38 6.73 -13.64 -13.93
CA GLY A 38 6.34 -12.24 -13.96
C GLY A 38 6.30 -11.60 -15.36
N ILE A 39 6.62 -12.36 -16.42
CA ILE A 39 6.68 -11.88 -17.81
C ILE A 39 5.92 -12.87 -18.71
N ASP A 40 5.10 -12.33 -19.61
CA ASP A 40 4.43 -13.09 -20.65
C ASP A 40 5.44 -13.35 -21.80
N PRO A 41 5.77 -14.61 -22.10
CA PRO A 41 6.76 -14.94 -23.12
C PRO A 41 6.35 -14.52 -24.53
N ARG A 42 5.05 -14.29 -24.79
CA ARG A 42 4.55 -13.94 -26.13
C ARG A 42 4.65 -12.45 -26.39
N SER A 43 4.46 -11.63 -25.35
CA SER A 43 4.40 -10.16 -25.48
C SER A 43 5.59 -9.44 -24.84
N GLY A 44 6.37 -10.11 -23.98
CA GLY A 44 7.44 -9.50 -23.19
C GLY A 44 6.94 -8.59 -22.06
N ASN A 45 5.62 -8.46 -21.90
CA ASN A 45 5.01 -7.58 -20.91
C ASN A 45 4.91 -8.26 -19.54
N ALA A 46 4.80 -7.44 -18.50
CA ALA A 46 4.57 -7.92 -17.14
C ALA A 46 3.20 -8.59 -17.00
N VAL A 47 3.16 -9.76 -16.36
CA VAL A 47 1.90 -10.49 -16.12
C VAL A 47 1.21 -9.90 -14.89
N LYS A 48 0.10 -9.21 -15.11
CA LYS A 48 -0.74 -8.68 -14.02
C LYS A 48 -1.99 -9.56 -13.82
N PRO A 49 -2.12 -10.27 -12.69
CA PRO A 49 -3.32 -11.05 -12.40
C PRO A 49 -4.49 -10.18 -12.00
N THR A 50 -5.70 -10.61 -12.38
CA THR A 50 -6.94 -9.95 -11.97
C THR A 50 -7.18 -10.09 -10.45
N ALA A 51 -8.03 -9.22 -9.89
CA ALA A 51 -8.47 -9.31 -8.50
C ALA A 51 -9.02 -10.69 -8.13
N GLY A 52 -9.84 -11.30 -9.00
CA GLY A 52 -10.37 -12.65 -8.80
C GLY A 52 -9.29 -13.73 -8.73
N THR A 53 -8.23 -13.62 -9.55
CA THR A 53 -7.07 -14.52 -9.46
C THR A 53 -6.32 -14.34 -8.14
N LEU A 54 -6.14 -13.09 -7.69
CA LEU A 54 -5.50 -12.79 -6.41
C LEU A 54 -6.30 -13.33 -5.21
N GLN A 55 -7.64 -13.33 -5.28
CA GLN A 55 -8.50 -13.95 -4.26
C GLN A 55 -8.32 -15.47 -4.21
N LYS A 56 -8.28 -16.13 -5.38
CA LYS A 56 -8.00 -17.58 -5.47
C LYS A 56 -6.64 -17.93 -4.87
N LEU A 57 -5.61 -17.14 -5.18
CA LEU A 57 -4.26 -17.30 -4.63
C LEU A 57 -4.25 -17.13 -3.11
N SER A 58 -4.98 -16.13 -2.61
CA SER A 58 -5.12 -15.86 -1.17
C SER A 58 -5.73 -17.05 -0.43
N GLY A 59 -6.85 -17.56 -0.92
CA GLY A 59 -7.52 -18.73 -0.34
C GLY A 59 -6.67 -20.00 -0.41
N ALA A 60 -6.04 -20.26 -1.56
CA ALA A 60 -5.22 -21.45 -1.73
C ALA A 60 -3.99 -21.43 -0.80
N TYR A 61 -3.23 -20.34 -0.78
CA TYR A 61 -2.01 -20.26 0.03
C TYR A 61 -2.25 -19.83 1.48
N ASN A 62 -3.50 -19.63 1.88
CA ASN A 62 -3.87 -19.03 3.16
C ASN A 62 -3.06 -17.76 3.47
N TYR A 63 -2.94 -16.90 2.46
CA TYR A 63 -2.09 -15.72 2.50
C TYR A 63 -2.91 -14.44 2.33
N PRO A 64 -2.63 -13.35 3.06
CA PRO A 64 -3.48 -12.16 3.02
C PRO A 64 -3.61 -11.56 1.61
N TYR A 65 -4.87 -11.41 1.16
CA TYR A 65 -5.20 -10.86 -0.15
C TYR A 65 -4.56 -9.48 -0.40
N VAL A 66 -4.61 -8.60 0.59
CA VAL A 66 -4.01 -7.25 0.54
C VAL A 66 -2.51 -7.32 0.25
N LYS A 67 -1.79 -8.27 0.85
CA LYS A 67 -0.36 -8.46 0.61
C LYS A 67 -0.05 -8.95 -0.81
N LEU A 68 -0.95 -9.72 -1.41
CA LEU A 68 -0.83 -10.08 -2.83
C LEU A 68 -1.09 -8.88 -3.74
N MET A 69 -2.06 -8.03 -3.41
CA MET A 69 -2.32 -6.79 -4.15
C MET A 69 -1.15 -5.80 -4.08
N GLU A 70 -0.54 -5.63 -2.90
CA GLU A 70 0.70 -4.86 -2.73
C GLU A 70 1.83 -5.41 -3.61
N ALA A 71 2.05 -6.74 -3.59
CA ALA A 71 3.10 -7.38 -4.36
C ALA A 71 2.85 -7.33 -5.88
N ALA A 72 1.57 -7.29 -6.29
CA ALA A 72 1.14 -7.14 -7.67
C ALA A 72 1.17 -5.68 -8.17
N GLY A 73 1.44 -4.71 -7.28
CA GLY A 73 1.48 -3.29 -7.61
C GLY A 73 0.11 -2.65 -7.78
N TYR A 74 -0.95 -3.27 -7.23
CA TYR A 74 -2.28 -2.64 -7.12
C TYR A 74 -2.39 -1.70 -5.92
N LEU A 75 -1.58 -1.95 -4.89
CA LEU A 75 -1.49 -1.08 -3.73
C LEU A 75 -0.06 -0.57 -3.66
N ASP A 76 0.09 0.75 -3.72
CA ASP A 76 1.30 1.35 -3.24
C ASP A 76 1.34 1.15 -1.73
N SER A 77 2.36 0.43 -1.28
CA SER A 77 2.68 0.12 0.12
C SER A 77 3.05 1.39 0.91
N GLY A 78 2.36 2.50 0.69
CA GLY A 78 2.70 3.85 1.14
C GLY A 78 1.50 4.80 1.30
N SER A 79 0.24 4.34 1.23
CA SER A 79 -0.92 5.13 1.66
C SER A 79 -1.13 5.09 3.19
N SER A 80 -0.05 5.28 3.93
CA SER A 80 0.01 5.73 5.33
C SER A 80 1.47 6.01 5.69
N GLY A 81 1.87 7.29 5.70
CA GLY A 81 3.09 7.77 6.36
C GLY A 81 4.32 8.03 5.46
N ALA A 82 4.48 9.30 5.09
CA ALA A 82 5.72 10.05 4.80
C ALA A 82 6.75 9.49 3.77
N ASN A 83 7.08 10.36 2.80
CA ASN A 83 8.21 10.38 1.86
C ASN A 83 8.09 9.67 0.49
N ALA A 84 7.50 10.38 -0.47
CA ALA A 84 8.04 10.52 -1.84
C ALA A 84 7.39 11.70 -2.60
N LYS A 85 8.15 12.79 -2.80
CA LYS A 85 7.95 13.84 -3.84
C LYS A 85 6.63 14.65 -3.90
N THR A 86 6.01 14.98 -2.78
CA THR A 86 5.09 16.14 -2.73
C THR A 86 5.86 17.37 -2.25
N PRO A 87 5.64 18.56 -2.85
CA PRO A 87 6.19 19.79 -2.30
C PRO A 87 5.74 19.93 -0.83
N PRO A 88 6.55 20.53 0.04
CA PRO A 88 6.16 20.79 1.42
C PRO A 88 4.79 21.48 1.43
N VAL A 89 3.82 20.87 2.10
CA VAL A 89 2.48 21.47 2.21
C VAL A 89 2.46 22.29 3.49
N GLU A 90 2.05 23.55 3.39
CA GLU A 90 1.92 24.44 4.55
C GLU A 90 0.76 24.01 5.44
N LEU A 91 1.07 23.62 6.68
CA LEU A 91 0.09 23.14 7.65
C LEU A 91 -1.05 24.16 7.90
N GLU A 92 -0.71 25.45 7.94
CA GLU A 92 -1.69 26.54 8.11
C GLU A 92 -2.74 26.53 6.99
N LYS A 93 -2.28 26.32 5.76
CA LYS A 93 -3.15 26.28 4.59
C LYS A 93 -4.11 25.10 4.65
N ILE A 94 -3.61 23.91 5.01
CA ILE A 94 -4.43 22.70 5.13
C ILE A 94 -5.54 22.91 6.15
N ILE A 95 -5.22 23.40 7.34
CA ILE A 95 -6.18 23.54 8.44
C ILE A 95 -7.27 24.58 8.09
N ARG A 96 -6.90 25.68 7.43
CA ARG A 96 -7.85 26.72 6.99
C ARG A 96 -8.79 26.24 5.89
N GLU A 97 -8.24 25.61 4.85
CA GLU A 97 -8.99 25.25 3.63
C GLU A 97 -9.80 23.95 3.77
N SER A 98 -9.49 23.13 4.78
CA SER A 98 -10.14 21.83 4.98
C SER A 98 -11.26 21.89 5.99
N ASN A 99 -12.28 21.05 5.79
CA ASN A 99 -13.29 20.77 6.80
C ASN A 99 -12.74 19.69 7.75
N VAL A 100 -12.28 20.10 8.94
CA VAL A 100 -11.55 19.26 9.89
C VAL A 100 -12.38 19.00 11.14
N MET A 101 -12.15 17.83 11.76
CA MET A 101 -12.80 17.42 13.01
C MET A 101 -11.76 17.10 14.08
N LEU A 102 -12.07 17.42 15.33
CA LEU A 102 -11.29 17.05 16.53
C LEU A 102 -12.25 16.48 17.57
N ASP A 103 -11.92 15.31 18.12
CA ASP A 103 -12.77 14.60 19.11
C ASP A 103 -14.23 14.42 18.66
N GLY A 104 -14.43 14.24 17.34
CA GLY A 104 -15.76 14.08 16.74
C GLY A 104 -16.55 15.38 16.56
N MET A 105 -15.97 16.54 16.88
CA MET A 105 -16.57 17.85 16.66
C MET A 105 -15.96 18.51 15.41
N LEU A 106 -16.81 19.11 14.56
CA LEU A 106 -16.34 19.94 13.46
C LEU A 106 -15.72 21.22 14.03
N LEU A 107 -14.55 21.58 13.53
CA LEU A 107 -13.86 22.80 13.93
C LEU A 107 -14.37 23.96 13.10
N ASP A 108 -14.76 25.05 13.77
CA ASP A 108 -15.06 26.30 13.12
C ASP A 108 -13.78 27.09 12.82
N ASP A 109 -13.92 28.27 12.19
CA ASP A 109 -12.77 29.08 11.84
C ASP A 109 -12.05 29.67 13.05
N GLY A 110 -12.75 29.90 14.17
CA GLY A 110 -12.15 30.32 15.44
C GLY A 110 -11.31 29.22 16.06
N ASP A 111 -11.86 28.01 16.17
CA ASP A 111 -11.15 26.84 16.70
C ASP A 111 -9.87 26.56 15.92
N LYS A 112 -9.93 26.67 14.59
CA LYS A 112 -8.78 26.49 13.71
C LYS A 112 -7.67 27.51 14.02
N GLU A 113 -7.99 28.78 14.26
CA GLU A 113 -6.99 29.79 14.64
C GLU A 113 -6.34 29.47 15.98
N ASP A 114 -7.14 29.10 16.98
CA ASP A 114 -6.66 28.79 18.33
C ASP A 114 -5.68 27.61 18.29
N ILE A 115 -5.99 26.57 17.53
CA ILE A 115 -5.11 25.41 17.32
C ILE A 115 -3.81 25.85 16.63
N LEU A 116 -3.90 26.65 15.58
CA LEU A 116 -2.72 27.13 14.86
C LEU A 116 -1.81 27.97 15.77
N GLN A 117 -2.40 28.84 16.59
CA GLN A 117 -1.66 29.65 17.56
C GLN A 117 -0.99 28.77 18.63
N PHE A 118 -1.72 27.80 19.17
CA PHE A 118 -1.20 26.86 20.16
C PHE A 118 0.02 26.10 19.61
N VAL A 119 -0.09 25.54 18.41
CA VAL A 119 1.00 24.82 17.75
C VAL A 119 2.21 25.74 17.51
N LYS A 120 2.00 26.98 17.06
CA LYS A 120 3.08 27.97 16.86
C LYS A 120 3.83 28.25 18.16
N ILE A 121 3.12 28.42 19.28
CA ILE A 121 3.72 28.67 20.59
C ILE A 121 4.52 27.45 21.06
N ALA A 122 3.94 26.25 21.00
CA ALA A 122 4.58 25.01 21.40
C ALA A 122 5.87 24.74 20.60
N MET A 123 5.83 24.94 19.27
CA MET A 123 7.00 24.78 18.41
C MET A 123 8.13 25.75 18.76
N ARG A 124 7.81 27.01 19.10
CA ARG A 124 8.79 28.00 19.54
C ARG A 124 9.45 27.60 20.87
N ALA A 125 8.68 27.06 21.81
CA ALA A 125 9.21 26.56 23.07
C ALA A 125 10.18 25.39 22.86
N ILE A 126 9.78 24.38 22.08
CA ILE A 126 10.61 23.20 21.78
C ILE A 126 11.90 23.58 21.04
N LYS A 127 11.85 24.59 20.15
CA LYS A 127 13.05 25.04 19.42
C LYS A 127 14.05 25.76 20.32
N LYS A 128 13.60 26.43 21.39
CA LYS A 128 14.47 27.10 22.37
C LYS A 128 15.22 26.12 23.29
N GLU A 129 14.69 24.93 23.53
CA GLU A 129 15.34 23.91 24.37
C GLU A 129 16.43 23.11 23.62
N LYS A 130 16.47 23.19 22.29
CA LYS A 130 17.42 22.45 21.43
C LYS A 130 18.59 23.29 20.91
N GLY A 131 18.63 24.59 21.19
CA GLY A 131 19.71 25.50 20.78
C GLY A 131 20.49 25.97 21.99
#